data_AF-A0A220UD47-F1
#
_entry.id   AF-A0A220UD47-F1
#
_cell.length_a   1.000
_cell.length_b   1.000
_cell.length_c   1.000
_cell.angle_alpha   90.00
_cell.angle_beta   90.00
_cell.angle_gamma   90.00
#
_symmetry.space_group_name_H-M   'P 1'
#
loop_
_entity.id
_entity.type
_entity.pdbx_description
1 polymer ?
#
loop_
_entity_poly.entity_id
_entity_poly.type
_entity_poly.pdbx_seq_one_letter_code
_entity_poly.pdbx_strand_id
1 'polypeptide(L)'
;MRVGEWLRDTADGIAHLLGLLEPFAPYATAVVAFVAAAIALLNLHHRRQADSRAEWWRRVEYAMDLTREEDKVGRNTGMQLLNHLLDDERWDEADVKMLSDANEILISELVDKLTLAAAEPRPSTGPPGLFRRLWYQATRRRSK
;
A
#
# COMPACT_ATOMS: atom_id res chain seq x y z
N MET A 1 -25.16 48.93 35.01
CA MET A 1 -25.37 48.42 33.63
C MET A 1 -26.39 47.29 33.72
N ARG A 2 -27.52 47.43 33.04
CA ARG A 2 -28.77 46.71 33.34
C ARG A 2 -29.00 45.65 32.24
N VAL A 3 -29.09 44.37 32.61
CA VAL A 3 -29.17 43.19 31.69
C VAL A 3 -30.19 43.36 30.55
N GLY A 4 -31.25 44.14 30.74
CA GLY A 4 -32.25 44.42 29.71
C GLY A 4 -31.78 45.29 28.52
N GLU A 5 -30.72 46.10 28.69
CA GLU A 5 -30.13 46.87 27.58
C GLU A 5 -29.30 45.97 26.66
N TRP A 6 -28.52 45.05 27.23
CA TRP A 6 -27.72 44.08 26.48
C TRP A 6 -28.59 43.13 25.65
N LEU A 7 -29.73 42.69 26.19
CA LEU A 7 -30.69 41.84 25.46
C LEU A 7 -31.33 42.56 24.27
N ARG A 8 -31.62 43.87 24.38
CA ARG A 8 -32.16 44.67 23.26
C ARG A 8 -31.12 44.89 22.17
N ASP A 9 -29.91 45.29 22.55
CA ASP A 9 -28.82 45.54 21.59
C ASP A 9 -28.48 44.26 20.79
N THR A 10 -28.51 43.10 21.45
CA THR A 10 -28.31 41.80 20.80
C THR A 10 -29.48 41.44 19.88
N ALA A 11 -30.72 41.71 20.28
CA ALA A 11 -31.91 41.45 19.48
C ALA A 11 -31.96 42.34 18.22
N ASP A 12 -31.62 43.62 18.36
CA ASP A 12 -31.54 44.58 17.26
C ASP A 12 -30.43 44.16 16.28
N GLY A 13 -29.27 43.72 16.79
CA GLY A 13 -28.19 43.16 15.96
C GLY A 13 -28.61 41.92 15.17
N ILE A 14 -29.35 40.99 15.78
CA ILE A 14 -29.87 39.80 15.09
C ILE A 14 -30.96 40.18 14.07
N ALA A 15 -31.83 41.13 14.40
CA ALA A 15 -32.86 41.61 13.48
C ALA A 15 -32.27 42.24 12.22
N HIS A 16 -31.19 43.02 12.36
CA HIS A 16 -30.46 43.57 11.20
C HIS A 16 -29.81 42.47 10.35
N LEU A 17 -29.25 41.43 10.97
CA LEU A 17 -28.70 40.28 10.23
C LEU A 17 -29.77 39.47 9.50
N LEU A 18 -30.92 39.26 10.13
CA LEU A 18 -32.05 38.55 9.51
C LEU A 18 -32.66 39.36 8.36
N GLY A 19 -32.77 40.68 8.50
CA GLY A 19 -33.25 41.57 7.44
C GLY A 19 -32.34 41.58 6.20
N LEU A 20 -31.03 41.33 6.37
CA LEU A 20 -30.10 41.16 5.24
C LEU A 20 -30.33 39.84 4.47
N LEU A 21 -30.85 38.81 5.14
CA LEU A 21 -31.08 37.47 4.57
C LEU A 21 -32.51 37.27 4.04
N GLU A 22 -33.47 38.07 4.51
CA GLU A 22 -34.87 38.06 4.08
C GLU A 22 -35.06 38.10 2.54
N PRO A 23 -34.36 38.95 1.76
CA PRO A 23 -34.51 38.95 0.31
C PRO A 23 -33.93 37.69 -0.36
N PHE A 24 -33.07 36.93 0.32
CA PHE A 24 -32.48 35.69 -0.17
C PHE A 24 -33.25 34.44 0.24
N ALA A 25 -34.25 34.57 1.13
CA ALA A 25 -35.11 33.48 1.57
C ALA A 25 -35.71 32.62 0.43
N PRO A 26 -36.26 33.19 -0.66
CA PRO A 26 -36.81 32.37 -1.75
C PRO A 26 -35.74 31.60 -2.55
N TYR A 27 -34.47 32.02 -2.49
CA TYR A 27 -33.35 31.34 -3.16
C TYR A 27 -32.65 30.32 -2.27
N ALA A 28 -32.88 30.35 -0.95
CA ALA A 28 -32.21 29.47 0.01
C ALA A 28 -32.37 27.99 -0.35
N THR A 29 -33.59 27.56 -0.69
CA THR A 29 -33.85 26.18 -1.11
C THR A 29 -33.11 25.81 -2.40
N ALA A 30 -33.03 26.72 -3.37
CA ALA A 30 -32.31 26.49 -4.61
C ALA A 30 -30.79 26.37 -4.39
N VAL A 31 -30.23 27.20 -3.50
CA VAL A 31 -28.81 27.14 -3.12
C VAL A 31 -28.50 25.84 -2.40
N VAL A 32 -29.32 25.45 -1.42
CA VAL A 32 -29.16 24.18 -0.70
C VAL A 32 -29.24 22.99 -1.67
N ALA A 33 -30.22 22.99 -2.57
CA ALA A 33 -30.37 21.94 -3.58
C ALA A 33 -29.16 21.87 -4.52
N PHE A 34 -28.64 23.02 -4.95
CA PHE A 34 -27.45 23.09 -5.79
C PHE A 34 -26.21 22.54 -5.08
N VAL A 35 -25.96 22.94 -3.83
CA VAL A 35 -24.85 22.42 -3.02
C VAL A 35 -24.97 20.91 -2.80
N ALA A 36 -26.18 20.43 -2.48
CA ALA A 36 -26.44 19.01 -2.32
C ALA A 36 -26.15 18.23 -3.62
N ALA A 37 -26.58 18.76 -4.77
CA ALA A 37 -26.30 18.16 -6.07
C ALA A 37 -24.79 18.13 -6.39
N ALA A 38 -24.07 19.22 -6.10
CA ALA A 38 -22.62 19.28 -6.28
C ALA A 38 -21.89 18.24 -5.42
N ILE A 39 -22.24 18.13 -4.13
CA ILE A 39 -21.67 17.14 -3.22
C ILE A 39 -21.98 15.72 -3.71
N ALA A 40 -23.20 15.46 -4.16
CA ALA A 40 -23.59 14.14 -4.69
C ALA A 40 -22.76 13.75 -5.93
N LEU A 41 -22.50 14.69 -6.84
CA LEU A 41 -21.67 14.45 -8.03
C LEU A 41 -20.21 14.20 -7.67
N LEU A 42 -19.64 15.01 -6.76
CA LEU A 42 -18.28 14.81 -6.26
C LEU A 42 -18.14 13.45 -5.58
N ASN A 43 -19.10 13.09 -4.72
CA ASN A 43 -19.09 11.81 -4.03
C ASN A 43 -19.18 10.63 -5.02
N LEU A 44 -20.01 10.76 -6.07
CA LEU A 44 -20.09 9.74 -7.12
C LEU A 44 -18.76 9.59 -7.88
N HIS A 45 -18.09 10.70 -8.16
CA HIS A 45 -16.78 10.70 -8.81
C HIS A 45 -15.72 10.03 -7.93
N HIS A 46 -15.62 10.44 -6.67
CA HIS A 46 -14.69 9.84 -5.70
C HIS A 46 -14.95 8.34 -5.51
N ARG A 47 -16.23 7.94 -5.43
CA ARG A 47 -16.59 6.53 -5.30
C ARG A 47 -16.15 5.71 -6.51
N ARG A 48 -16.34 6.21 -7.72
CA ARG A 48 -15.90 5.50 -8.94
C ARG A 48 -14.39 5.29 -8.97
N GLN A 49 -13.61 6.29 -8.55
CA GLN A 49 -12.16 6.18 -8.44
C GLN A 49 -11.74 5.18 -7.34
N ALA A 50 -12.40 5.23 -6.18
CA ALA A 50 -12.14 4.29 -5.09
C ALA A 50 -12.48 2.85 -5.48
N ASP A 51 -13.61 2.63 -6.15
CA ASP A 51 -14.03 1.31 -6.62
C ASP A 51 -13.04 0.76 -7.67
N SER A 52 -12.57 1.58 -8.62
CA SER A 52 -11.55 1.14 -9.59
C SER A 52 -10.22 0.77 -8.92
N ARG A 53 -9.81 1.52 -7.89
CA ARG A 53 -8.61 1.22 -7.11
C ARG A 53 -8.74 -0.08 -6.31
N ALA A 54 -9.92 -0.30 -5.70
CA ALA A 54 -10.22 -1.52 -4.99
C ALA A 54 -10.21 -2.74 -5.91
N GLU A 55 -10.76 -2.63 -7.12
CA GLU A 55 -10.71 -3.70 -8.13
C GLU A 55 -9.28 -4.03 -8.55
N TRP A 56 -8.44 -3.02 -8.77
CA TRP A 56 -7.03 -3.22 -9.09
C TRP A 56 -6.30 -3.96 -7.96
N TRP A 57 -6.45 -3.52 -6.71
CA TRP A 57 -5.79 -4.16 -5.58
C TRP A 57 -6.25 -5.60 -5.37
N ARG A 58 -7.53 -5.90 -5.62
CA ARG A 58 -8.05 -7.27 -5.58
C ARG A 58 -7.39 -8.18 -6.63
N ARG A 59 -7.03 -7.64 -7.80
CA ARG A 59 -6.27 -8.39 -8.83
C ARG A 59 -4.82 -8.58 -8.42
N VAL A 60 -4.21 -7.59 -7.78
CA VAL A 60 -2.85 -7.69 -7.22
C VAL A 60 -2.80 -8.77 -6.14
N GLU A 61 -3.74 -8.79 -5.21
CA GLU A 61 -3.85 -9.81 -4.16
C GLU A 61 -4.00 -11.21 -4.75
N TYR A 62 -4.90 -11.38 -5.72
CA TYR A 62 -5.06 -12.65 -6.43
C TYR A 62 -3.78 -13.09 -7.13
N ALA A 63 -3.07 -12.17 -7.79
CA ALA A 63 -1.80 -12.47 -8.44
C ALA A 63 -0.71 -12.87 -7.42
N MET A 64 -0.65 -12.19 -6.27
CA MET A 64 0.24 -12.54 -5.16
C MET A 64 -0.08 -13.94 -4.60
N ASP A 65 -1.35 -14.30 -4.46
CA ASP A 65 -1.73 -15.63 -3.98
C ASP A 65 -1.32 -16.72 -4.97
N LEU A 66 -1.45 -16.49 -6.27
CA LEU A 66 -0.93 -17.40 -7.30
C LEU A 66 0.59 -17.59 -7.21
N THR A 67 1.36 -16.56 -6.83
CA THR A 67 2.82 -16.71 -6.65
C THR A 67 3.21 -17.68 -5.51
N ARG A 68 2.26 -18.00 -4.62
CA ARG A 68 2.43 -18.90 -3.47
C ARG A 68 1.96 -20.33 -3.75
N GLU A 69 1.36 -20.61 -4.91
CA GLU A 69 0.93 -21.97 -5.26
C GLU A 69 2.14 -22.93 -5.34
N GLU A 70 1.91 -24.20 -5.01
CA GLU A 70 2.99 -25.21 -4.99
C GLU A 70 3.44 -25.61 -6.40
N ASP A 71 2.53 -25.51 -7.37
CA ASP A 71 2.82 -25.88 -8.75
C ASP A 71 3.52 -24.74 -9.51
N LYS A 72 4.45 -25.12 -10.37
CA LYS A 72 5.27 -24.15 -11.12
C LYS A 72 4.44 -23.29 -12.08
N VAL A 73 3.31 -23.80 -12.56
CA VAL A 73 2.47 -23.10 -13.53
C VAL A 73 1.72 -21.97 -12.84
N GLY A 74 1.12 -22.24 -11.69
CA GLY A 74 0.47 -21.27 -10.80
C GLY A 74 1.37 -20.09 -10.46
N ARG A 75 2.57 -20.38 -9.95
CA ARG A 75 3.53 -19.31 -9.60
C ARG A 75 3.96 -18.46 -10.79
N ASN A 76 4.26 -19.09 -11.93
CA ASN A 76 4.64 -18.35 -13.14
C ASN A 76 3.47 -17.50 -13.66
N THR A 77 2.25 -18.02 -13.55
CA THR A 77 1.03 -17.29 -13.93
C THR A 77 0.83 -16.08 -13.03
N GLY A 78 0.97 -16.24 -11.71
CA GLY A 78 0.91 -15.13 -10.75
C GLY A 78 1.96 -14.05 -11.03
N MET A 79 3.19 -14.44 -11.35
CA MET A 79 4.26 -13.50 -11.68
C MET A 79 4.00 -12.76 -13.01
N GLN A 80 3.51 -13.45 -14.04
CA GLN A 80 3.13 -12.80 -15.30
C GLN A 80 1.94 -11.85 -15.12
N LEU A 81 0.97 -12.22 -14.27
CA LEU A 81 -0.16 -11.37 -13.96
C LEU A 81 0.26 -10.10 -13.21
N LEU A 82 1.18 -10.22 -12.24
CA LEU A 82 1.76 -9.04 -11.57
C LEU A 82 2.48 -8.13 -12.56
N ASN A 83 3.28 -8.69 -13.48
CA ASN A 83 3.96 -7.89 -14.50
C ASN A 83 2.98 -7.18 -15.43
N HIS A 84 1.90 -7.86 -15.84
CA HIS A 84 0.86 -7.26 -16.66
C HIS A 84 0.12 -6.12 -15.93
N LEU A 85 -0.12 -6.25 -14.62
CA LEU A 85 -0.76 -5.20 -13.81
C LEU A 85 0.12 -3.96 -13.61
N LEU A 86 1.45 -4.10 -13.73
CA LEU A 86 2.40 -2.98 -13.70
C LEU A 86 2.47 -2.23 -15.03
N ASP A 87 2.30 -2.94 -16.15
CA ASP A 87 2.37 -2.37 -17.51
C ASP A 87 1.05 -1.73 -17.99
N ASP A 88 -0.07 -1.96 -17.29
CA ASP A 88 -1.39 -1.48 -17.69
C ASP A 88 -1.59 0.00 -17.29
N GLU A 89 -1.51 0.91 -18.27
CA GLU A 89 -1.66 2.37 -18.16
C GLU A 89 -3.04 2.82 -17.64
N ARG A 90 -4.01 1.90 -17.54
CA ARG A 90 -5.36 2.20 -17.05
C ARG A 90 -5.42 2.54 -15.56
N TRP A 91 -4.41 2.15 -14.77
CA TRP A 91 -4.43 2.26 -13.32
C TRP A 91 -3.73 3.53 -12.82
N ASP A 92 -4.08 3.95 -11.62
CA ASP A 92 -3.51 5.17 -11.02
C ASP A 92 -2.00 5.04 -10.88
N GLU A 93 -1.26 6.05 -11.35
CA GLU A 93 0.22 6.03 -11.40
C GLU A 93 0.81 5.86 -9.99
N ALA A 94 0.15 6.44 -8.97
CA ALA A 94 0.55 6.30 -7.57
C ALA A 94 0.50 4.85 -7.08
N ASP A 95 -0.51 4.09 -7.51
CA ASP A 95 -0.69 2.69 -7.13
C ASP A 95 0.33 1.78 -7.82
N VAL A 96 0.54 1.98 -9.12
CA VAL A 96 1.56 1.28 -9.90
C VAL A 96 2.94 1.54 -9.32
N LYS A 97 3.25 2.80 -8.98
CA LYS A 97 4.51 3.19 -8.35
C LYS A 97 4.70 2.48 -7.00
N MET A 98 3.66 2.40 -6.16
CA MET A 98 3.77 1.73 -4.86
C MET A 98 4.13 0.24 -5.01
N LEU A 99 3.52 -0.46 -5.98
CA LEU A 99 3.83 -1.87 -6.25
C LEU A 99 5.24 -2.03 -6.86
N SER A 100 5.65 -1.11 -7.73
CA SER A 100 6.99 -1.07 -8.31
C SER A 100 8.08 -0.86 -7.25
N ASP A 101 7.90 0.12 -6.37
CA ASP A 101 8.81 0.41 -5.25
C ASP A 101 8.93 -0.83 -4.32
N ALA A 102 7.80 -1.47 -4.00
CA ALA A 102 7.79 -2.68 -3.16
C ALA A 102 8.53 -3.86 -3.82
N ASN A 103 8.37 -4.03 -5.13
CA ASN A 103 9.08 -5.05 -5.90
C ASN A 103 10.59 -4.80 -5.92
N GLU A 104 11.04 -3.55 -6.06
CA GLU A 104 12.45 -3.17 -6.03
C GLU A 104 13.11 -3.51 -4.69
N ILE A 105 12.43 -3.21 -3.57
CA ILE A 105 12.89 -3.58 -2.23
C ILE A 105 13.03 -5.10 -2.08
N LEU A 106 12.03 -5.87 -2.52
CA LEU A 106 12.08 -7.34 -2.43
C LEU A 106 13.22 -7.93 -3.26
N ILE A 107 13.43 -7.43 -4.49
CA ILE A 107 14.49 -7.92 -5.38
C ILE A 107 15.86 -7.61 -4.79
N SER A 108 16.07 -6.40 -4.29
CA SER A 108 17.34 -6.02 -3.66
C SER A 108 17.67 -6.91 -2.46
N GLU A 109 16.69 -7.17 -1.58
CA GLU A 109 16.88 -8.04 -0.42
C GLU A 109 17.18 -9.50 -0.82
N LEU A 110 16.53 -10.01 -1.88
CA LEU A 110 16.79 -11.35 -2.41
C LEU A 110 18.20 -11.46 -3.01
N VAL A 111 18.62 -10.46 -3.78
CA VAL A 111 19.97 -10.40 -4.36
C VAL A 111 21.02 -10.34 -3.26
N ASP A 112 20.80 -9.54 -2.22
CA ASP A 112 21.71 -9.45 -1.07
C ASP A 112 21.80 -10.78 -0.31
N LYS A 113 20.66 -11.44 -0.04
CA LYS A 113 20.66 -12.76 0.61
C LYS A 113 21.39 -13.82 -0.23
N LEU A 114 21.21 -13.79 -1.55
CA LEU A 114 21.88 -14.72 -2.46
C LEU A 114 23.38 -14.44 -2.57
N THR A 115 23.80 -13.17 -2.59
CA THR A 115 25.22 -12.79 -2.61
C THR A 115 25.91 -13.12 -1.29
N LEU A 116 25.26 -12.92 -0.14
CA LEU A 116 25.74 -13.35 1.18
C LEU A 116 25.91 -14.87 1.26
N ALA A 117 24.91 -15.64 0.78
CA ALA A 117 24.99 -17.10 0.74
C ALA A 117 26.11 -17.61 -0.19
N ALA A 118 26.41 -16.90 -1.28
CA ALA A 118 27.51 -17.22 -2.17
C ALA A 118 28.89 -16.84 -1.58
N ALA A 119 28.94 -15.84 -0.69
CA ALA A 119 30.15 -15.38 -0.02
C ALA A 119 30.55 -16.24 1.20
N GLU A 120 29.62 -17.01 1.77
CA GLU A 120 29.98 -17.97 2.82
C GLU A 120 30.88 -19.09 2.25
N PRO A 121 32.06 -19.35 2.84
CA PRO A 121 32.87 -20.49 2.44
C PRO A 121 32.08 -21.76 2.76
N ARG A 122 31.72 -22.53 1.72
CA ARG A 122 31.11 -23.86 1.89
C ARG A 122 31.92 -24.61 2.96
N PRO A 123 31.29 -25.16 4.01
CA PRO A 123 32.02 -25.96 4.98
C PRO A 123 32.79 -27.01 4.18
N SER A 124 34.12 -26.91 4.21
CA SER A 124 34.97 -27.88 3.54
C SER A 124 34.45 -29.24 3.97
N THR A 125 34.07 -30.08 3.01
CA THR A 125 33.84 -31.51 3.21
C THR A 125 35.19 -32.16 3.57
N GLY A 126 35.78 -31.72 4.68
CA GLY A 126 36.83 -32.43 5.36
C GLY A 126 36.22 -33.74 5.85
N PRO A 127 36.94 -34.86 5.69
CA PRO A 127 36.39 -36.16 6.03
C PRO A 127 35.94 -36.14 7.50
N PRO A 128 34.80 -36.81 7.84
CA PRO A 128 34.20 -36.75 9.16
C PRO A 128 35.27 -36.98 10.22
N GLY A 129 35.24 -36.23 11.32
CA GLY A 129 36.34 -36.07 12.29
C GLY A 129 36.96 -37.37 12.85
N LEU A 130 36.32 -38.51 12.60
CA LEU A 130 36.86 -39.85 12.78
C LEU A 130 38.13 -40.10 11.93
N PHE A 131 38.17 -39.66 10.67
CA PHE A 131 39.34 -39.79 9.80
C PHE A 131 40.51 -38.89 10.23
N ARG A 132 40.22 -37.72 10.81
CA ARG A 132 41.26 -36.83 11.35
C ARG A 132 42.00 -37.47 12.53
N ARG A 133 41.31 -38.23 13.38
CA ARG A 133 41.93 -38.99 14.49
C ARG A 133 42.76 -40.16 13.97
N LEU A 134 42.29 -40.86 12.94
CA LEU A 134 43.00 -42.01 12.36
C LEU A 134 44.29 -41.60 11.63
N TRP A 135 44.27 -40.50 10.89
CA TRP A 135 45.45 -40.00 10.18
C TRP A 135 46.56 -39.54 11.14
N TYR A 136 46.19 -38.91 12.26
CA TYR A 136 47.13 -38.44 13.29
C TYR A 136 47.78 -39.60 14.08
N GLN A 137 47.13 -40.75 14.17
CA GLN A 137 47.70 -41.94 14.81
C GLN A 137 48.61 -42.74 13.88
N ALA A 138 48.35 -42.74 12.58
CA ALA A 138 49.17 -43.45 11.59
C ALA A 138 50.58 -42.85 11.46
N THR A 139 50.72 -41.52 11.59
CA THR A 139 52.01 -40.83 11.43
C THR A 139 52.92 -40.94 12.65
N ARG A 140 52.41 -41.28 13.83
CA ARG A 140 53.23 -41.48 15.05
C ARG A 140 53.87 -42.85 15.19
N ARG A 141 53.45 -43.86 14.41
CA ARG A 141 54.01 -45.23 14.49
C ARG A 141 55.22 -45.49 13.59
N ARG A 142 55.65 -44.52 12.77
CA ARG A 142 56.77 -44.68 11.83
C ARG A 142 58.12 -44.08 12.28
N SER A 143 58.22 -43.65 13.55
CA SER A 143 59.42 -43.02 14.12
C SER A 143 59.97 -43.80 15.32
N LYS A 144 60.07 -45.12 15.21
CA LYS A 144 61.03 -45.93 15.96
C LYS A 144 61.54 -47.04 15.07
#